data_AF-A0A561VQY4-F1
#
_entry.id   AF-A0A561VQY4-F1
#
_cell.length_a   1.000
_cell.length_b   1.000
_cell.length_c   1.000
_cell.angle_alpha   90.00
_cell.angle_beta   90.00
_cell.angle_gamma   90.00
#
_symmetry.space_group_name_H-M   'P 1'
#
loop_
_entity.id
_entity.type
_entity.pdbx_description
1 polymer ?
#
loop_
_entity_poly.entity_id
_entity_poly.type
_entity_poly.pdbx_seq_one_letter_code
_entity_poly.pdbx_strand_id
1 'polypeptide(L)'
;MGVFQVRAAAIGFSVLLAGAGLTATGAPAYAATTGKAAVTAAGKVKFVAGSKRTNSLRVTYAKGRLTLDDRVTITPGKGCSRVKRDSTRVTCKIGSRPATPALVAYLGDGNDRITVDAAVAVEARGGVGNDTLIGSASRADRLHGEAGNDTISGRGGADTLAGGPGADVLSGGDARDVLDGGTGNDRLTGDNGDDALTGGDAHDRLDGGSGHDTLSGGDGNDRLDGGSGDDKLRGGAGNDTLDGNTGSDVVAGDAGNDVVDGGPLHDDLFGGAGTDTLDYSDRTGDVELQLDGSRTRWTDGETGKESDRLAADFEIVLTGPGNDHIIGGRSVTLVRSGAGDDEVTCDISCTTYAGAGNDRVFNSGAGVTTWGGPGNDRIYGTGGDDTLYGEDGNDILYGHQGVDRLYGAAGDDTLYGWDGDDLLDGGEGDNTLVRS
;
A
#
# COMPACT_ATOMS: atom_id res chain seq x y z
N MET A 1 1.95 17.75 82.65
CA MET A 1 3.11 17.20 83.40
C MET A 1 3.48 15.88 82.77
N GLY A 2 4.77 15.69 82.46
CA GLY A 2 5.32 14.41 81.95
C GLY A 2 6.12 14.57 80.67
N VAL A 3 7.38 15.00 80.80
CA VAL A 3 8.41 14.85 79.77
C VAL A 3 8.87 13.39 79.77
N PHE A 4 8.89 12.73 78.61
CA PHE A 4 9.67 11.50 78.40
C PHE A 4 10.48 11.63 77.11
N GLN A 5 11.80 11.61 77.24
CA GLN A 5 12.73 11.34 76.14
C GLN A 5 12.93 9.84 76.00
N VAL A 6 12.86 9.32 74.78
CA VAL A 6 13.43 8.00 74.43
C VAL A 6 14.27 8.16 73.17
N ARG A 7 15.57 7.86 73.31
CA ARG A 7 16.56 7.81 72.22
C ARG A 7 16.39 6.51 71.43
N ALA A 8 16.48 6.62 70.12
CA ALA A 8 16.32 5.51 69.19
C ALA A 8 17.46 4.49 69.28
N ALA A 9 17.10 3.20 69.24
CA ALA A 9 17.92 2.13 68.69
C ALA A 9 17.01 1.27 67.79
N ALA A 10 17.58 0.82 66.67
CA ALA A 10 16.90 0.21 65.54
C ALA A 10 16.20 -1.12 65.86
N ILE A 11 15.21 -1.45 65.01
CA ILE A 11 14.78 -2.77 64.46
C ILE A 11 13.23 -2.73 64.29
N GLY A 12 12.75 -3.10 63.09
CA GLY A 12 11.37 -2.89 62.63
C GLY A 12 10.37 -4.02 62.90
N PHE A 13 9.07 -3.69 62.77
CA PHE A 13 7.94 -4.61 62.60
C PHE A 13 6.74 -3.89 61.92
N SER A 14 5.90 -4.65 61.20
CA SER A 14 4.68 -4.20 60.50
C SER A 14 3.41 -4.46 61.31
N VAL A 15 2.37 -3.62 61.18
CA VAL A 15 1.01 -3.85 61.71
C VAL A 15 -0.07 -3.51 60.66
N LEU A 16 -1.14 -4.32 60.67
CA LEU A 16 -2.25 -4.47 59.72
C LEU A 16 -3.43 -3.48 59.97
N LEU A 17 -4.21 -3.22 58.91
CA LEU A 17 -5.32 -2.24 58.75
C LEU A 17 -6.52 -2.39 59.70
N ALA A 18 -7.28 -1.29 59.89
CA ALA A 18 -8.77 -1.29 59.84
C ALA A 18 -9.37 0.14 59.84
N GLY A 19 -10.45 0.36 59.07
CA GLY A 19 -11.53 1.26 59.48
C GLY A 19 -11.77 2.53 58.65
N ALA A 20 -12.97 2.61 58.07
CA ALA A 20 -13.52 3.66 57.22
C ALA A 20 -13.66 5.04 57.90
N GLY A 21 -13.69 6.10 57.07
CA GLY A 21 -14.21 7.41 57.48
C GLY A 21 -13.63 8.59 56.70
N LEU A 22 -14.19 8.88 55.53
CA LEU A 22 -13.91 10.07 54.74
C LEU A 22 -14.72 11.26 55.30
N THR A 23 -14.07 12.37 55.65
CA THR A 23 -14.66 13.72 55.62
C THR A 23 -13.54 14.74 55.39
N ALA A 24 -13.56 15.39 54.23
CA ALA A 24 -12.67 16.50 53.90
C ALA A 24 -13.50 17.79 53.84
N THR A 25 -13.22 18.73 54.73
CA THR A 25 -13.59 20.14 54.58
C THR A 25 -12.48 21.00 55.16
N GLY A 26 -11.86 21.79 54.29
CA GLY A 26 -10.88 22.82 54.65
C GLY A 26 -9.51 22.25 55.03
N ALA A 27 -8.49 22.52 54.22
CA ALA A 27 -7.09 22.37 54.63
C ALA A 27 -6.87 23.04 56.00
N PRO A 28 -5.94 22.61 56.87
CA PRO A 28 -4.71 21.86 56.54
C PRO A 28 -4.35 20.72 57.53
N ALA A 29 -3.23 20.04 57.27
CA ALA A 29 -2.46 19.18 58.18
C ALA A 29 -3.07 17.80 58.56
N TYR A 30 -2.28 16.72 58.37
CA TYR A 30 -1.73 15.84 59.41
C TYR A 30 -0.78 14.84 58.71
N ALA A 31 0.51 14.92 59.00
CA ALA A 31 1.25 14.01 59.88
C ALA A 31 1.49 12.61 59.27
N ALA A 32 2.60 12.53 58.54
CA ALA A 32 3.29 11.29 58.24
C ALA A 32 4.08 10.85 59.49
N THR A 33 3.91 9.60 59.93
CA THR A 33 4.92 8.93 60.75
C THR A 33 5.69 7.95 59.88
N THR A 34 6.92 8.37 59.55
CA THR A 34 8.08 7.60 59.04
C THR A 34 7.90 6.85 57.70
N GLY A 35 8.65 7.12 56.62
CA GLY A 35 9.99 7.69 56.54
C GLY A 35 10.25 8.51 55.27
N LYS A 36 10.96 9.63 55.51
CA LYS A 36 11.77 10.45 54.58
C LYS A 36 11.15 10.80 53.23
N ALA A 37 10.12 11.64 53.27
CA ALA A 37 9.87 12.63 52.21
C ALA A 37 9.75 14.00 52.88
N ALA A 38 10.62 14.95 52.48
CA ALA A 38 10.44 16.36 52.77
C ALA A 38 9.69 16.98 51.59
N VAL A 39 8.58 17.65 51.89
CA VAL A 39 7.82 18.44 50.93
C VAL A 39 8.41 19.85 50.92
N THR A 40 8.91 20.30 49.77
CA THR A 40 9.12 21.73 49.52
C THR A 40 8.00 22.25 48.63
N ALA A 41 7.50 23.44 48.95
CA ALA A 41 6.45 24.14 48.22
C ALA A 41 6.88 24.48 46.79
N ALA A 42 6.72 23.53 45.88
CA ALA A 42 6.64 23.69 44.42
C ALA A 42 6.35 22.31 43.79
N GLY A 43 5.09 21.89 43.84
CA GLY A 43 4.44 20.91 42.94
C GLY A 43 5.26 19.77 42.32
N LYS A 44 5.99 18.96 43.09
CA LYS A 44 6.61 17.73 42.58
C LYS A 44 6.23 16.51 43.43
N VAL A 45 5.59 15.53 42.79
CA VAL A 45 5.25 14.23 43.36
C VAL A 45 6.44 13.28 43.22
N LYS A 46 6.77 12.54 44.29
CA LYS A 46 7.74 11.45 44.29
C LYS A 46 7.01 10.17 44.65
N PHE A 47 6.99 9.19 43.75
CA PHE A 47 6.44 7.87 44.04
C PHE A 47 7.51 6.97 44.69
N VAL A 48 7.10 6.24 45.74
CA VAL A 48 7.90 5.23 46.45
C VAL A 48 7.53 3.86 45.88
N ALA A 49 8.54 3.08 45.51
CA ALA A 49 8.39 1.76 44.93
C ALA A 49 7.66 0.79 45.88
N GLY A 50 6.60 0.17 45.38
CA GLY A 50 5.83 -0.82 46.14
C GLY A 50 4.42 -1.03 45.59
N SER A 51 4.29 -1.45 44.33
CA SER A 51 3.16 -2.24 43.81
C SER A 51 3.26 -2.33 42.29
N LYS A 52 2.78 -3.45 41.75
CA LYS A 52 2.66 -3.78 40.33
C LYS A 52 2.23 -2.54 39.52
N ARG A 53 3.10 -2.06 38.63
CA ARG A 53 2.82 -1.25 37.41
C ARG A 53 4.16 -0.75 36.82
N THR A 54 4.33 -1.05 35.53
CA THR A 54 5.21 -0.55 34.45
C THR A 54 6.08 0.69 34.76
N ASN A 55 7.33 0.81 34.26
CA ASN A 55 8.20 2.00 34.47
C ASN A 55 9.28 2.26 33.38
N SER A 56 9.38 3.49 32.81
CA SER A 56 10.29 3.96 31.73
C SER A 56 11.65 4.59 32.11
N LEU A 57 12.51 4.84 31.09
CA LEU A 57 13.92 5.26 31.15
C LEU A 57 14.27 6.50 30.28
N ARG A 58 15.22 7.37 30.66
CA ARG A 58 15.80 8.44 29.79
C ARG A 58 17.32 8.32 29.58
N VAL A 59 17.77 8.55 28.33
CA VAL A 59 19.14 8.50 27.77
C VAL A 59 19.77 9.91 27.67
N THR A 60 21.11 10.06 27.63
CA THR A 60 21.80 11.35 27.32
C THR A 60 23.19 11.14 26.68
N TYR A 61 23.48 11.71 25.48
CA TYR A 61 24.61 12.66 25.26
C TYR A 61 24.71 13.29 23.85
N ALA A 62 25.30 14.51 23.82
CA ALA A 62 25.78 15.33 22.70
C ALA A 62 24.76 15.83 21.65
N LYS A 63 24.06 16.94 21.99
CA LYS A 63 23.16 17.74 21.11
C LYS A 63 22.06 16.94 20.40
N GLY A 64 20.94 16.75 21.09
CA GLY A 64 19.69 16.18 20.59
C GLY A 64 18.72 15.93 21.76
N ARG A 65 17.40 15.97 21.54
CA ARG A 65 16.37 15.91 22.62
C ARG A 65 15.48 14.68 22.47
N LEU A 66 15.67 13.70 23.35
CA LEU A 66 14.76 12.56 23.53
C LEU A 66 13.54 12.96 24.40
N THR A 67 12.32 12.71 23.91
CA THR A 67 11.05 12.89 24.64
C THR A 67 10.37 11.52 24.74
N LEU A 68 9.92 11.13 25.94
CA LEU A 68 9.31 9.82 26.23
C LEU A 68 8.10 10.08 27.12
N ASP A 69 6.96 9.43 26.83
CA ASP A 69 5.66 9.74 27.45
C ASP A 69 5.23 8.71 28.52
N ASP A 70 5.53 7.40 28.38
CA ASP A 70 5.34 6.39 29.44
C ASP A 70 6.38 5.23 29.35
N ARG A 71 6.10 3.99 29.81
CA ARG A 71 6.81 3.17 30.83
C ARG A 71 7.79 2.01 30.38
N VAL A 72 8.75 2.27 29.49
CA VAL A 72 10.00 1.51 29.09
C VAL A 72 10.74 0.60 30.13
N THR A 73 10.69 -0.72 29.95
CA THR A 73 11.66 -1.65 30.57
C THR A 73 12.92 -1.77 29.69
N ILE A 74 14.10 -1.46 30.24
CA ILE A 74 15.39 -1.65 29.52
C ILE A 74 16.18 -2.80 30.13
N THR A 75 16.33 -3.84 29.34
CA THR A 75 17.16 -5.02 29.68
C THR A 75 18.56 -4.80 29.11
N PRO A 76 19.62 -4.85 29.91
CA PRO A 76 20.97 -4.68 29.40
C PRO A 76 21.36 -5.84 28.47
N GLY A 77 21.62 -5.53 27.20
CA GLY A 77 22.35 -6.42 26.29
C GLY A 77 23.78 -6.69 26.76
N LYS A 78 24.44 -7.71 26.17
CA LYS A 78 25.85 -8.06 26.47
C LYS A 78 26.74 -6.81 26.31
N GLY A 79 27.18 -6.21 27.43
CA GLY A 79 28.06 -5.04 27.41
C GLY A 79 27.76 -3.93 28.43
N CYS A 80 26.56 -3.92 29.02
CA CYS A 80 26.22 -2.93 30.04
C CYS A 80 26.61 -3.40 31.46
N SER A 81 27.67 -2.82 32.02
CA SER A 81 28.26 -3.30 33.29
C SER A 81 27.67 -2.66 34.56
N ARG A 82 26.94 -1.55 34.46
CA ARG A 82 26.34 -0.87 35.62
C ARG A 82 25.24 0.11 35.20
N VAL A 83 24.08 0.04 35.88
CA VAL A 83 22.92 0.92 35.71
C VAL A 83 22.79 1.82 36.95
N LYS A 84 22.72 3.15 36.79
CA LYS A 84 22.40 4.11 37.88
C LYS A 84 21.18 4.97 37.51
N ARG A 85 20.28 5.19 38.47
CA ARG A 85 18.97 5.86 38.30
C ARG A 85 18.86 7.13 39.16
N ASP A 86 18.42 8.24 38.59
CA ASP A 86 17.92 9.43 39.31
C ASP A 86 16.55 9.87 38.75
N SER A 87 15.98 10.96 39.29
CA SER A 87 14.63 11.46 38.92
C SER A 87 14.46 11.86 37.46
N THR A 88 15.54 11.97 36.69
CA THR A 88 15.51 12.43 35.30
C THR A 88 16.47 11.67 34.37
N ARG A 89 17.23 10.69 34.86
CA ARG A 89 18.34 10.08 34.12
C ARG A 89 18.56 8.61 34.46
N VAL A 90 18.92 7.82 33.43
CA VAL A 90 19.63 6.55 33.62
C VAL A 90 20.97 6.56 32.88
N THR A 91 22.00 6.00 33.51
CA THR A 91 23.34 5.86 32.93
C THR A 91 23.75 4.38 32.87
N CYS A 92 24.17 3.93 31.68
CA CYS A 92 24.84 2.65 31.46
C CYS A 92 26.35 2.88 31.25
N LYS A 93 27.20 2.11 31.94
CA LYS A 93 28.65 2.11 31.69
C LYS A 93 29.02 0.95 30.77
N ILE A 94 29.39 1.26 29.53
CA ILE A 94 29.86 0.30 28.53
C ILE A 94 31.25 -0.19 28.95
N GLY A 95 31.41 -1.50 29.14
CA GLY A 95 32.73 -2.12 29.35
C GLY A 95 33.57 -2.08 28.06
N SER A 96 34.90 -2.15 28.14
CA SER A 96 35.82 -1.87 27.03
C SER A 96 35.75 -2.80 25.80
N ARG A 97 34.85 -3.80 25.77
CA ARG A 97 34.50 -4.58 24.57
C ARG A 97 33.07 -5.13 24.65
N PRO A 98 32.14 -4.61 23.84
CA PRO A 98 31.26 -5.47 23.03
C PRO A 98 31.20 -4.96 21.58
N ALA A 99 30.98 -5.88 20.63
CA ALA A 99 30.70 -5.51 19.25
C ALA A 99 29.39 -4.71 19.18
N THR A 100 29.44 -3.50 18.60
CA THR A 100 28.36 -2.55 18.27
C THR A 100 27.45 -2.08 19.43
N PRO A 101 27.44 -0.78 19.81
CA PRO A 101 26.46 -0.27 20.76
C PRO A 101 25.06 -0.22 20.11
N ALA A 102 24.10 -0.94 20.67
CA ALA A 102 22.68 -0.85 20.33
C ALA A 102 21.86 -0.43 21.57
N LEU A 103 20.87 0.45 21.39
CA LEU A 103 19.86 0.79 22.39
C LEU A 103 18.72 -0.22 22.29
N VAL A 104 18.52 -1.05 23.31
CA VAL A 104 17.39 -1.99 23.36
C VAL A 104 16.29 -1.46 24.28
N ALA A 105 15.06 -1.37 23.79
CA ALA A 105 13.88 -0.88 24.51
C ALA A 105 12.69 -1.85 24.35
N TYR A 106 12.05 -2.19 25.47
CA TYR A 106 10.77 -2.92 25.49
C TYR A 106 9.73 -2.05 26.20
N LEU A 107 8.71 -1.68 25.44
CA LEU A 107 7.56 -0.89 25.89
C LEU A 107 6.46 -1.81 26.43
N GLY A 108 5.49 -1.22 27.12
CA GLY A 108 4.55 -1.95 27.96
C GLY A 108 3.16 -2.02 27.33
N ASP A 109 2.13 -2.04 28.19
CA ASP A 109 0.78 -1.75 27.73
C ASP A 109 0.57 -0.22 27.69
N GLY A 110 -0.25 0.25 26.75
CA GLY A 110 -0.58 1.65 26.53
C GLY A 110 0.13 2.22 25.30
N ASN A 111 -0.23 3.44 24.93
CA ASN A 111 0.37 4.13 23.79
C ASN A 111 1.70 4.76 24.21
N ASP A 112 2.81 4.20 23.76
CA ASP A 112 4.17 4.59 24.09
C ASP A 112 4.85 5.33 22.92
N ARG A 113 5.85 6.16 23.22
CA ARG A 113 6.63 6.88 22.20
C ARG A 113 8.13 6.77 22.47
N ILE A 114 8.89 6.37 21.45
CA ILE A 114 10.35 6.37 21.40
C ILE A 114 10.84 7.24 20.24
N THR A 115 11.89 8.03 20.46
CA THR A 115 12.53 8.83 19.40
C THR A 115 14.03 8.92 19.61
N VAL A 116 14.84 8.35 18.71
CA VAL A 116 16.29 8.26 18.90
C VAL A 116 17.06 9.18 17.96
N ASP A 117 17.37 10.40 18.38
CA ASP A 117 18.21 11.32 17.59
C ASP A 117 19.73 11.04 17.70
N ALA A 118 20.14 9.85 18.13
CA ALA A 118 21.54 9.50 18.34
C ALA A 118 22.05 8.59 17.21
N ALA A 119 23.32 8.69 16.82
CA ALA A 119 23.96 7.81 15.84
C ALA A 119 24.27 6.41 16.42
N VAL A 120 23.26 5.74 16.97
CA VAL A 120 23.32 4.44 17.64
C VAL A 120 22.17 3.59 17.12
N ALA A 121 22.45 2.32 16.80
CA ALA A 121 21.42 1.37 16.41
C ALA A 121 20.37 1.19 17.53
N VAL A 122 19.12 1.01 17.16
CA VAL A 122 17.96 0.91 18.02
C VAL A 122 17.31 -0.45 17.82
N GLU A 123 17.02 -1.14 18.91
CA GLU A 123 16.10 -2.28 18.91
C GLU A 123 14.94 -1.90 19.83
N ALA A 124 13.74 -1.69 19.28
CA ALA A 124 12.57 -1.30 20.04
C ALA A 124 11.41 -2.26 19.81
N ARG A 125 10.63 -2.51 20.87
CA ARG A 125 9.35 -3.22 20.82
C ARG A 125 8.28 -2.38 21.51
N GLY A 126 7.16 -2.09 20.84
CA GLY A 126 6.04 -1.27 21.31
C GLY A 126 5.16 -1.97 22.36
N GLY A 127 4.82 -3.23 22.12
CA GLY A 127 4.07 -4.02 23.09
C GLY A 127 2.58 -4.01 22.81
N VAL A 128 1.75 -3.49 23.70
CA VAL A 128 0.30 -3.43 23.46
C VAL A 128 -0.15 -1.98 23.49
N GLY A 129 -0.74 -1.49 22.42
CA GLY A 129 -1.21 -0.11 22.33
C GLY A 129 -0.84 0.49 20.99
N ASN A 130 -1.14 1.77 20.82
CA ASN A 130 -0.79 2.48 19.59
C ASN A 130 0.50 3.26 19.85
N ASP A 131 1.62 2.71 19.39
CA ASP A 131 2.95 3.18 19.71
C ASP A 131 3.53 4.05 18.60
N THR A 132 4.52 4.87 18.95
CA THR A 132 5.33 5.59 17.97
C THR A 132 6.80 5.28 18.17
N LEU A 133 7.41 4.57 17.22
CA LEU A 133 8.80 4.15 17.25
C LEU A 133 9.58 4.90 16.18
N ILE A 134 10.52 5.74 16.58
CA ILE A 134 11.36 6.50 15.66
C ILE A 134 12.83 6.13 15.89
N GLY A 135 13.42 5.56 14.83
CA GLY A 135 14.80 5.15 14.71
C GLY A 135 15.79 6.31 14.69
N SER A 136 17.02 5.93 14.38
CA SER A 136 18.22 6.74 14.33
C SER A 136 18.41 7.32 12.94
N ALA A 137 19.06 8.47 12.85
CA ALA A 137 19.24 9.14 11.56
C ALA A 137 20.39 8.56 10.70
N SER A 138 20.98 7.41 11.03
CA SER A 138 22.21 6.94 10.36
C SER A 138 22.65 5.49 10.63
N ARG A 139 21.87 4.70 11.37
CA ARG A 139 22.24 3.33 11.76
C ARG A 139 21.03 2.45 11.56
N ALA A 140 21.33 1.23 11.12
CA ALA A 140 20.41 0.12 11.06
C ALA A 140 19.73 -0.13 12.43
N ASP A 141 18.41 -0.13 12.41
CA ASP A 141 17.51 -0.27 13.52
C ASP A 141 16.60 -1.49 13.33
N ARG A 142 16.00 -1.94 14.43
CA ARG A 142 15.05 -3.05 14.49
C ARG A 142 13.86 -2.60 15.32
N LEU A 143 12.77 -2.20 14.68
CA LEU A 143 11.61 -1.62 15.35
C LEU A 143 10.41 -2.55 15.16
N HIS A 144 9.76 -2.92 16.24
CA HIS A 144 8.58 -3.78 16.23
C HIS A 144 7.44 -3.08 16.97
N GLY A 145 6.32 -2.82 16.31
CA GLY A 145 5.11 -2.26 16.91
C GLY A 145 4.50 -3.22 17.94
N GLU A 146 4.36 -4.48 17.52
CA GLU A 146 3.65 -5.55 18.23
C GLU A 146 2.13 -5.36 18.07
N ALA A 147 1.33 -5.21 19.12
CA ALA A 147 -0.12 -5.18 18.99
C ALA A 147 -0.70 -3.77 19.15
N GLY A 148 -1.62 -3.38 18.26
CA GLY A 148 -2.26 -2.07 18.23
C GLY A 148 -1.86 -1.32 16.96
N ASN A 149 -2.32 -0.08 16.81
CA ASN A 149 -2.08 0.68 15.57
C ASN A 149 -0.85 1.56 15.75
N ASP A 150 0.27 1.14 15.19
CA ASP A 150 1.59 1.69 15.43
C ASP A 150 2.04 2.66 14.33
N THR A 151 2.96 3.55 14.68
CA THR A 151 3.65 4.43 13.73
C THR A 151 5.15 4.25 13.88
N ILE A 152 5.79 3.70 12.87
CA ILE A 152 7.19 3.29 12.90
C ILE A 152 7.95 4.02 11.79
N SER A 153 9.10 4.60 12.13
CA SER A 153 9.98 5.27 11.16
C SER A 153 11.43 4.87 11.40
N GLY A 154 12.08 4.26 10.41
CA GLY A 154 13.50 3.90 10.44
C GLY A 154 14.41 5.12 10.35
N ARG A 155 14.07 6.02 9.41
CA ARG A 155 14.77 7.26 9.04
C ARG A 155 16.00 7.02 8.17
N GLY A 156 17.05 6.38 8.68
CA GLY A 156 18.23 6.26 7.85
C GLY A 156 19.21 5.22 8.32
N GLY A 157 19.78 4.50 7.35
CA GLY A 157 20.47 3.25 7.59
C GLY A 157 19.52 2.09 7.31
N ALA A 158 20.08 0.92 6.99
CA ALA A 158 19.30 -0.24 6.59
C ALA A 158 18.53 -0.85 7.78
N ASP A 159 17.25 -0.56 7.87
CA ASP A 159 16.37 -0.83 8.99
C ASP A 159 15.52 -2.10 8.78
N THR A 160 15.02 -2.66 9.89
CA THR A 160 14.00 -3.72 9.87
C THR A 160 12.83 -3.28 10.72
N LEU A 161 11.67 -3.08 10.11
CA LEU A 161 10.47 -2.57 10.71
C LEU A 161 9.38 -3.65 10.65
N ALA A 162 8.65 -3.86 11.74
CA ALA A 162 7.49 -4.74 11.76
C ALA A 162 6.34 -4.06 12.51
N GLY A 163 5.16 -3.98 11.90
CA GLY A 163 3.94 -3.48 12.54
C GLY A 163 3.43 -4.48 13.57
N GLY A 164 2.94 -5.62 13.07
CA GLY A 164 2.33 -6.68 13.87
C GLY A 164 0.81 -6.65 13.70
N PRO A 165 0.01 -7.04 14.71
CA PRO A 165 -1.43 -6.89 14.61
C PRO A 165 -1.91 -5.45 14.80
N GLY A 166 -2.56 -4.87 13.81
CA GLY A 166 -2.97 -3.47 13.89
C GLY A 166 -3.37 -2.89 12.54
N ALA A 167 -3.60 -1.59 12.52
CA ALA A 167 -3.51 -0.85 11.26
C ALA A 167 -2.34 0.11 11.42
N ASP A 168 -1.21 -0.27 10.85
CA ASP A 168 0.10 0.29 11.14
C ASP A 168 0.58 1.22 10.02
N VAL A 169 1.47 2.14 10.37
CA VAL A 169 2.12 3.05 9.42
C VAL A 169 3.63 2.92 9.57
N LEU A 170 4.29 2.39 8.55
CA LEU A 170 5.72 2.14 8.51
C LEU A 170 6.39 3.00 7.42
N SER A 171 7.52 3.62 7.75
CA SER A 171 8.40 4.31 6.79
C SER A 171 9.85 3.88 7.01
N GLY A 172 10.48 3.35 5.96
CA GLY A 172 11.88 2.95 5.94
C GLY A 172 12.80 4.14 6.10
N GLY A 173 12.80 5.01 5.09
CA GLY A 173 13.60 6.22 5.04
C GLY A 173 14.75 6.08 4.04
N ASP A 174 15.97 6.40 4.48
CA ASP A 174 17.14 6.27 3.61
C ASP A 174 17.81 4.90 3.76
N ALA A 175 18.26 4.35 2.62
CA ALA A 175 18.93 3.07 2.44
C ALA A 175 17.97 1.87 2.39
N ARG A 176 18.55 0.70 2.14
CA ARG A 176 17.82 -0.55 1.93
C ARG A 176 17.17 -1.06 3.22
N ASP A 177 15.86 -1.02 3.28
CA ASP A 177 15.04 -1.35 4.42
C ASP A 177 14.20 -2.62 4.19
N VAL A 178 13.71 -3.19 5.29
CA VAL A 178 12.77 -4.31 5.29
C VAL A 178 11.59 -3.97 6.16
N LEU A 179 10.39 -3.91 5.58
CA LEU A 179 9.13 -3.55 6.21
C LEU A 179 8.14 -4.72 6.14
N ASP A 180 7.50 -5.01 7.25
CA ASP A 180 6.47 -6.06 7.41
C ASP A 180 5.28 -5.46 8.14
N GLY A 181 4.12 -5.32 7.48
CA GLY A 181 2.89 -4.77 8.06
C GLY A 181 2.35 -5.72 9.12
N GLY A 182 2.05 -6.95 8.71
CA GLY A 182 1.62 -8.01 9.59
C GLY A 182 0.15 -8.36 9.36
N THR A 183 -0.73 -8.01 10.28
CA THR A 183 -2.16 -8.28 10.10
C THR A 183 -2.96 -7.01 10.29
N GLY A 184 -3.92 -6.76 9.41
CA GLY A 184 -4.79 -5.59 9.43
C GLY A 184 -4.36 -4.63 8.33
N ASN A 185 -5.03 -3.48 8.22
CA ASN A 185 -4.86 -2.63 7.03
C ASN A 185 -3.70 -1.67 7.24
N ASP A 186 -2.55 -1.99 6.65
CA ASP A 186 -1.29 -1.31 6.89
C ASP A 186 -0.94 -0.34 5.76
N ARG A 187 -0.11 0.65 6.10
CA ARG A 187 0.52 1.56 5.14
C ARG A 187 2.04 1.48 5.28
N LEU A 188 2.70 1.00 4.24
CA LEU A 188 4.16 0.89 4.17
C LEU A 188 4.71 1.85 3.11
N THR A 189 5.83 2.50 3.42
CA THR A 189 6.57 3.35 2.49
C THR A 189 8.06 3.05 2.62
N GLY A 190 8.73 2.64 1.54
CA GLY A 190 10.18 2.37 1.53
C GLY A 190 10.99 3.67 1.63
N ASP A 191 10.58 4.67 0.85
CA ASP A 191 11.23 5.97 0.66
C ASP A 191 12.44 5.90 -0.31
N ASN A 192 13.69 5.95 0.16
CA ASN A 192 14.87 5.90 -0.70
C ASN A 192 15.70 4.64 -0.42
N GLY A 193 15.84 3.74 -1.37
CA GLY A 193 16.60 2.51 -1.17
C GLY A 193 16.12 1.40 -2.06
N ASP A 194 16.82 0.26 -2.04
CA ASP A 194 16.32 -0.96 -2.67
C ASP A 194 15.59 -1.77 -1.59
N ASP A 195 14.33 -1.45 -1.36
CA ASP A 195 13.56 -1.86 -0.19
C ASP A 195 12.77 -3.15 -0.40
N ALA A 196 12.40 -3.80 0.70
CA ALA A 196 11.52 -4.98 0.70
C ALA A 196 10.32 -4.72 1.61
N LEU A 197 9.14 -4.66 1.02
CA LEU A 197 7.87 -4.38 1.70
C LEU A 197 6.94 -5.59 1.62
N THR A 198 6.33 -5.96 2.74
CA THR A 198 5.29 -7.00 2.82
C THR A 198 4.10 -6.45 3.59
N GLY A 199 2.91 -6.41 2.98
CA GLY A 199 1.67 -5.99 3.63
C GLY A 199 1.23 -7.00 4.69
N GLY A 200 0.87 -8.20 4.23
CA GLY A 200 0.51 -9.31 5.08
C GLY A 200 -0.95 -9.72 4.89
N ASP A 201 -1.72 -9.76 5.98
CA ASP A 201 -3.16 -10.05 5.91
C ASP A 201 -3.95 -8.73 5.86
N ALA A 202 -5.06 -8.72 5.11
CA ALA A 202 -6.04 -7.63 4.94
C ALA A 202 -5.70 -6.63 3.82
N HIS A 203 -6.18 -5.38 3.90
CA HIS A 203 -6.13 -4.44 2.77
C HIS A 203 -5.03 -3.42 2.98
N ASP A 204 -3.90 -3.64 2.30
CA ASP A 204 -2.68 -2.89 2.52
C ASP A 204 -2.40 -1.87 1.41
N ARG A 205 -1.61 -0.87 1.77
CA ARG A 205 -1.05 0.08 0.81
C ARG A 205 0.47 0.14 0.93
N LEU A 206 1.15 -0.25 -0.13
CA LEU A 206 2.60 -0.28 -0.24
C LEU A 206 3.05 0.75 -1.29
N ASP A 207 4.16 1.42 -1.00
CA ASP A 207 4.79 2.46 -1.80
C ASP A 207 6.30 2.23 -1.70
N GLY A 208 6.94 1.74 -2.76
CA GLY A 208 8.38 1.43 -2.78
C GLY A 208 9.20 2.70 -2.63
N GLY A 209 8.91 3.67 -3.50
CA GLY A 209 9.52 4.99 -3.46
C GLY A 209 10.58 5.10 -4.54
N SER A 210 11.86 5.14 -4.18
CA SER A 210 12.94 5.22 -5.16
C SER A 210 14.02 4.18 -4.92
N GLY A 211 14.39 3.46 -5.97
CA GLY A 211 15.37 2.39 -5.96
C GLY A 211 14.79 1.15 -6.63
N HIS A 212 15.40 -0.01 -6.40
CA HIS A 212 14.91 -1.27 -6.95
C HIS A 212 14.19 -2.06 -5.85
N ASP A 213 12.87 -1.88 -5.78
CA ASP A 213 12.06 -2.33 -4.67
C ASP A 213 11.44 -3.71 -4.92
N THR A 214 11.06 -4.38 -3.84
CA THR A 214 10.29 -5.62 -3.87
C THR A 214 9.10 -5.51 -2.95
N LEU A 215 7.90 -5.50 -3.53
CA LEU A 215 6.63 -5.33 -2.83
C LEU A 215 5.80 -6.63 -2.93
N SER A 216 5.21 -7.03 -1.81
CA SER A 216 4.23 -8.12 -1.74
C SER A 216 3.02 -7.65 -0.94
N GLY A 217 1.84 -7.64 -1.54
CA GLY A 217 0.57 -7.30 -0.87
C GLY A 217 0.25 -8.35 0.18
N GLY A 218 -0.01 -9.58 -0.26
CA GLY A 218 -0.29 -10.71 0.62
C GLY A 218 -1.72 -11.21 0.43
N ASP A 219 -2.46 -11.38 1.52
CA ASP A 219 -3.87 -11.76 1.47
C ASP A 219 -4.75 -10.50 1.59
N GLY A 220 -5.63 -10.24 0.63
CA GLY A 220 -6.59 -9.16 0.64
C GLY A 220 -6.55 -8.37 -0.66
N ASN A 221 -7.24 -7.23 -0.67
CA ASN A 221 -7.24 -6.32 -1.82
C ASN A 221 -6.28 -5.18 -1.53
N ASP A 222 -5.11 -5.23 -2.15
CA ASP A 222 -3.98 -4.38 -1.86
C ASP A 222 -3.77 -3.34 -2.94
N ARG A 223 -3.07 -2.26 -2.58
CA ARG A 223 -2.58 -1.27 -3.53
C ARG A 223 -1.06 -1.18 -3.44
N LEU A 224 -0.38 -1.51 -4.53
CA LEU A 224 1.07 -1.49 -4.65
C LEU A 224 1.48 -0.42 -5.67
N ASP A 225 2.46 0.39 -5.31
CA ASP A 225 3.09 1.42 -6.14
C ASP A 225 4.61 1.20 -6.07
N GLY A 226 5.24 0.83 -7.18
CA GLY A 226 6.69 0.57 -7.25
C GLY A 226 7.48 1.85 -7.01
N GLY A 227 7.14 2.88 -7.79
CA GLY A 227 7.78 4.19 -7.73
C GLY A 227 8.84 4.30 -8.81
N SER A 228 10.05 4.74 -8.47
CA SER A 228 11.11 4.89 -9.46
C SER A 228 12.20 3.85 -9.34
N GLY A 229 12.51 3.18 -10.46
CA GLY A 229 13.54 2.16 -10.56
C GLY A 229 12.91 0.84 -11.02
N ASP A 230 13.74 -0.15 -11.33
CA ASP A 230 13.25 -1.46 -11.78
C ASP A 230 12.74 -2.27 -10.57
N ASP A 231 11.42 -2.38 -10.45
CA ASP A 231 10.72 -2.90 -9.27
C ASP A 231 10.12 -4.29 -9.49
N LYS A 232 9.77 -4.94 -8.38
CA LYS A 232 9.05 -6.23 -8.38
C LYS A 232 7.83 -6.15 -7.50
N LEU A 233 6.66 -6.25 -8.11
CA LEU A 233 5.38 -6.16 -7.43
C LEU A 233 4.64 -7.49 -7.53
N ARG A 234 4.09 -7.92 -6.40
CA ARG A 234 3.23 -9.10 -6.30
C ARG A 234 2.00 -8.76 -5.47
N GLY A 235 0.81 -8.84 -6.07
CA GLY A 235 -0.46 -8.57 -5.41
C GLY A 235 -0.72 -9.62 -4.33
N GLY A 236 -0.91 -10.86 -4.77
CA GLY A 236 -1.07 -12.00 -3.89
C GLY A 236 -2.45 -12.62 -4.06
N ALA A 237 -3.23 -12.69 -2.99
CA ALA A 237 -4.57 -13.25 -3.02
C ALA A 237 -5.62 -12.18 -2.75
N GLY A 238 -6.46 -11.87 -3.71
CA GLY A 238 -7.52 -10.88 -3.63
C GLY A 238 -7.48 -9.99 -4.86
N ASN A 239 -8.27 -8.93 -4.88
CA ASN A 239 -8.36 -8.07 -6.05
C ASN A 239 -7.46 -6.86 -5.87
N ASP A 240 -6.29 -6.90 -6.47
CA ASP A 240 -5.21 -5.97 -6.21
C ASP A 240 -5.15 -4.86 -7.28
N THR A 241 -4.52 -3.75 -6.93
CA THR A 241 -4.16 -2.69 -7.89
C THR A 241 -2.66 -2.44 -7.81
N LEU A 242 -1.97 -2.66 -8.93
CA LEU A 242 -0.52 -2.62 -9.03
C LEU A 242 -0.10 -1.61 -10.09
N ASP A 243 0.76 -0.69 -9.70
CA ASP A 243 1.36 0.33 -10.56
C ASP A 243 2.88 0.22 -10.46
N GLY A 244 3.54 -0.16 -11.56
CA GLY A 244 5.00 -0.22 -11.64
C GLY A 244 5.65 1.17 -11.55
N ASN A 245 4.95 2.21 -12.02
CA ASN A 245 5.50 3.54 -12.24
C ASN A 245 6.74 3.50 -13.17
N THR A 246 7.83 4.19 -12.85
CA THR A 246 8.93 4.38 -13.81
C THR A 246 10.00 3.33 -13.59
N GLY A 247 10.29 2.49 -14.56
CA GLY A 247 11.24 1.41 -14.37
C GLY A 247 11.09 0.36 -15.44
N SER A 248 11.96 -0.64 -15.47
CA SER A 248 11.64 -1.90 -16.16
C SER A 248 11.18 -2.91 -15.13
N ASP A 249 9.88 -3.01 -14.96
CA ASP A 249 9.27 -3.64 -13.79
C ASP A 249 8.81 -5.07 -14.05
N VAL A 250 8.61 -5.80 -12.95
CA VAL A 250 7.94 -7.10 -12.98
C VAL A 250 6.71 -7.02 -12.09
N VAL A 251 5.53 -7.03 -12.69
CA VAL A 251 4.26 -6.83 -11.98
C VAL A 251 3.37 -8.06 -12.15
N ALA A 252 3.00 -8.68 -11.03
CA ALA A 252 2.14 -9.87 -11.02
C ALA A 252 0.95 -9.70 -10.07
N GLY A 253 -0.27 -9.79 -10.60
CA GLY A 253 -1.50 -9.78 -9.79
C GLY A 253 -1.63 -11.02 -8.89
N ASP A 254 -1.22 -12.19 -9.42
CA ASP A 254 -1.34 -13.52 -8.82
C ASP A 254 -2.79 -14.06 -8.82
N ALA A 255 -3.59 -13.92 -7.77
CA ALA A 255 -4.90 -14.56 -7.68
C ALA A 255 -6.00 -13.59 -7.29
N GLY A 256 -7.01 -13.46 -8.12
CA GLY A 256 -8.12 -12.53 -7.94
C GLY A 256 -8.34 -11.76 -9.23
N ASN A 257 -9.10 -10.68 -9.15
CA ASN A 257 -9.34 -9.82 -10.31
C ASN A 257 -8.51 -8.56 -10.15
N ASP A 258 -7.36 -8.54 -10.81
CA ASP A 258 -6.34 -7.54 -10.56
C ASP A 258 -6.36 -6.42 -11.61
N VAL A 259 -5.88 -5.24 -11.22
CA VAL A 259 -5.61 -4.13 -12.14
C VAL A 259 -4.10 -3.90 -12.17
N VAL A 260 -3.51 -4.01 -13.35
CA VAL A 260 -2.06 -3.93 -13.57
C VAL A 260 -1.77 -2.80 -14.55
N ASP A 261 -1.01 -1.81 -14.10
CA ASP A 261 -0.31 -0.82 -14.93
C ASP A 261 1.19 -1.02 -14.74
N GLY A 262 1.93 -1.23 -15.83
CA GLY A 262 3.39 -1.34 -15.80
C GLY A 262 4.10 0.00 -15.66
N GLY A 263 3.45 1.09 -16.02
CA GLY A 263 4.10 2.38 -16.22
C GLY A 263 4.98 2.42 -17.48
N PRO A 264 5.74 3.51 -17.70
CA PRO A 264 6.63 3.61 -18.86
C PRO A 264 7.81 2.62 -18.82
N LEU A 265 8.37 2.37 -20.01
CA LEU A 265 9.55 1.56 -20.36
C LEU A 265 9.26 0.10 -20.76
N HIS A 266 9.84 -0.88 -20.08
CA HIS A 266 9.92 -2.27 -20.56
C HIS A 266 9.57 -3.23 -19.43
N ASP A 267 8.29 -3.57 -19.32
CA ASP A 267 7.81 -4.33 -18.15
C ASP A 267 7.47 -5.78 -18.49
N ASP A 268 7.60 -6.68 -17.51
CA ASP A 268 7.07 -8.03 -17.56
C ASP A 268 5.77 -8.08 -16.72
N LEU A 269 4.61 -8.13 -17.37
CA LEU A 269 3.30 -8.02 -16.72
C LEU A 269 2.51 -9.34 -16.74
N PHE A 270 1.88 -9.65 -15.62
CA PHE A 270 1.12 -10.87 -15.39
C PHE A 270 -0.18 -10.56 -14.63
N GLY A 271 -1.35 -10.84 -15.20
CA GLY A 271 -2.63 -10.83 -14.47
C GLY A 271 -2.65 -11.95 -13.43
N GLY A 272 -2.82 -13.17 -13.90
CA GLY A 272 -2.73 -14.36 -13.05
C GLY A 272 -3.99 -15.19 -13.16
N ALA A 273 -4.59 -15.54 -12.02
CA ALA A 273 -5.81 -16.32 -11.94
C ALA A 273 -6.99 -15.42 -11.57
N GLY A 274 -7.89 -15.18 -12.51
CA GLY A 274 -9.15 -14.50 -12.25
C GLY A 274 -9.62 -13.79 -13.50
N THR A 275 -10.08 -12.55 -13.36
CA THR A 275 -10.43 -11.67 -14.48
C THR A 275 -9.65 -10.38 -14.31
N ASP A 276 -8.57 -10.28 -15.07
CA ASP A 276 -7.53 -9.28 -14.85
C ASP A 276 -7.63 -8.15 -15.88
N THR A 277 -7.28 -6.95 -15.42
CA THR A 277 -7.29 -5.72 -16.19
C THR A 277 -5.88 -5.25 -16.44
N LEU A 278 -5.53 -5.13 -17.72
CA LEU A 278 -4.37 -4.37 -18.16
C LEU A 278 -4.79 -2.91 -18.38
N ASP A 279 -4.21 -2.01 -17.59
CA ASP A 279 -4.58 -0.60 -17.57
C ASP A 279 -3.50 0.27 -18.20
N TYR A 280 -3.80 0.81 -19.38
CA TYR A 280 -3.03 1.85 -20.06
C TYR A 280 -3.88 3.11 -20.25
N SER A 281 -4.95 3.30 -19.47
CA SER A 281 -5.90 4.39 -19.66
C SER A 281 -5.31 5.79 -19.44
N ASP A 282 -4.22 5.89 -18.68
CA ASP A 282 -3.48 7.14 -18.45
C ASP A 282 -2.40 7.41 -19.54
N ARG A 283 -2.19 6.49 -20.49
CA ARG A 283 -1.24 6.70 -21.59
C ARG A 283 -1.82 7.65 -22.62
N THR A 284 -1.07 8.72 -22.95
CA THR A 284 -1.54 9.78 -23.85
C THR A 284 -1.06 9.64 -25.30
N GLY A 285 -0.46 8.52 -25.65
CA GLY A 285 0.05 8.25 -26.99
C GLY A 285 -0.24 6.82 -27.39
N ASP A 286 -0.18 6.58 -28.70
CA ASP A 286 -0.61 5.35 -29.37
C ASP A 286 -0.09 4.05 -28.69
N VAL A 287 -1.02 3.15 -28.40
CA VAL A 287 -0.78 1.82 -27.83
C VAL A 287 -0.90 0.75 -28.91
N GLU A 288 0.19 0.02 -29.20
CA GLU A 288 0.16 -1.19 -30.04
C GLU A 288 0.20 -2.45 -29.15
N LEU A 289 -0.97 -3.08 -28.96
CA LEU A 289 -1.17 -4.24 -28.10
C LEU A 289 -1.39 -5.51 -28.92
N GLN A 290 -0.63 -6.56 -28.62
CA GLN A 290 -0.85 -7.90 -29.16
C GLN A 290 -0.84 -8.94 -28.03
N LEU A 291 -2.00 -9.50 -27.72
CA LEU A 291 -2.25 -10.45 -26.63
C LEU A 291 -2.33 -11.91 -27.10
N ASP A 292 -1.91 -12.22 -28.32
CA ASP A 292 -1.86 -13.59 -28.88
C ASP A 292 -0.62 -14.41 -28.45
N GLY A 293 0.08 -13.96 -27.40
CA GLY A 293 1.31 -14.57 -26.88
C GLY A 293 2.60 -13.98 -27.46
N SER A 294 2.51 -12.87 -28.19
CA SER A 294 3.64 -12.13 -28.75
C SER A 294 3.64 -10.68 -28.28
N ARG A 295 4.57 -10.34 -27.38
CA ARG A 295 5.07 -9.00 -27.01
C ARG A 295 4.17 -7.81 -27.36
N THR A 296 3.79 -7.04 -26.36
CA THR A 296 3.17 -5.74 -26.58
C THR A 296 4.25 -4.70 -26.89
N ARG A 297 3.86 -3.71 -27.69
CA ARG A 297 4.75 -2.60 -28.04
C ARG A 297 3.98 -1.31 -27.84
N TRP A 298 4.28 -0.60 -26.77
CA TRP A 298 3.83 0.78 -26.69
C TRP A 298 4.75 1.67 -27.53
N THR A 299 4.18 2.59 -28.30
CA THR A 299 4.98 3.62 -28.96
C THR A 299 4.55 4.98 -28.47
N ASP A 300 5.26 5.48 -27.47
CA ASP A 300 5.30 6.92 -27.31
C ASP A 300 5.92 7.55 -28.58
N GLY A 301 5.46 8.74 -28.93
CA GLY A 301 6.06 9.51 -30.01
C GLY A 301 7.47 10.02 -29.68
N GLU A 302 8.05 9.69 -28.52
CA GLU A 302 9.23 10.33 -27.94
C GLU A 302 10.28 9.32 -27.47
N THR A 303 11.14 8.95 -28.42
CA THR A 303 12.47 8.35 -28.18
C THR A 303 12.53 6.84 -27.87
N GLY A 304 11.64 6.07 -28.49
CA GLY A 304 12.03 4.79 -29.08
C GLY A 304 11.41 3.58 -28.42
N LYS A 305 10.30 3.10 -29.00
CA LYS A 305 9.73 1.76 -28.88
C LYS A 305 9.95 1.10 -27.51
N GLU A 306 9.08 1.48 -26.60
CA GLU A 306 8.81 0.75 -25.37
C GLU A 306 8.05 -0.54 -25.71
N SER A 307 8.22 -1.58 -24.91
CA SER A 307 7.73 -2.92 -25.27
C SER A 307 7.66 -3.78 -24.02
N ASP A 308 6.46 -3.87 -23.51
CA ASP A 308 6.16 -4.76 -22.42
C ASP A 308 6.03 -6.19 -22.93
N ARG A 309 6.32 -7.10 -22.03
CA ARG A 309 6.08 -8.51 -22.22
C ARG A 309 4.93 -8.90 -21.32
N LEU A 310 3.80 -9.13 -21.96
CA LEU A 310 2.65 -9.71 -21.28
C LEU A 310 2.80 -11.22 -21.27
N ALA A 311 2.77 -11.79 -20.07
CA ALA A 311 2.99 -13.20 -19.86
C ALA A 311 1.92 -13.83 -18.96
N ALA A 312 0.67 -13.37 -19.03
CA ALA A 312 -0.49 -14.09 -18.50
C ALA A 312 -1.80 -13.51 -19.07
N ASP A 313 -2.91 -14.22 -18.81
CA ASP A 313 -4.26 -14.01 -19.32
C ASP A 313 -4.88 -12.71 -18.80
N PHE A 314 -4.72 -11.60 -19.52
CA PHE A 314 -5.54 -10.40 -19.27
C PHE A 314 -6.86 -10.54 -20.02
N GLU A 315 -7.97 -10.45 -19.31
CA GLU A 315 -9.33 -10.51 -19.87
C GLU A 315 -9.87 -9.13 -20.25
N ILE A 316 -9.37 -8.07 -19.60
CA ILE A 316 -9.83 -6.70 -19.77
C ILE A 316 -8.64 -5.83 -20.18
N VAL A 317 -8.84 -5.02 -21.21
CA VAL A 317 -7.84 -4.06 -21.70
C VAL A 317 -8.46 -2.67 -21.67
N LEU A 318 -7.77 -1.73 -21.05
CA LEU A 318 -8.09 -0.32 -21.05
C LEU A 318 -6.93 0.45 -21.70
N THR A 319 -7.19 1.27 -22.70
CA THR A 319 -6.21 2.23 -23.22
C THR A 319 -6.75 3.65 -23.12
N GLY A 320 -5.86 4.62 -23.36
CA GLY A 320 -6.07 6.03 -23.07
C GLY A 320 -6.43 6.83 -24.32
N PRO A 321 -6.11 8.13 -24.33
CA PRO A 321 -6.15 8.90 -25.57
C PRO A 321 -4.95 8.54 -26.47
N GLY A 322 -5.19 8.20 -27.72
CA GLY A 322 -4.19 7.76 -28.70
C GLY A 322 -4.89 7.09 -29.88
N ASN A 323 -4.19 6.86 -30.99
CA ASN A 323 -4.71 5.99 -32.03
C ASN A 323 -4.22 4.57 -31.73
N ASP A 324 -5.00 3.82 -30.98
CA ASP A 324 -4.57 2.56 -30.39
C ASP A 324 -4.84 1.39 -31.34
N HIS A 325 -3.90 0.45 -31.43
CA HIS A 325 -4.03 -0.78 -32.20
C HIS A 325 -4.01 -1.98 -31.26
N ILE A 326 -5.16 -2.60 -31.03
CA ILE A 326 -5.35 -3.64 -30.01
C ILE A 326 -5.72 -4.95 -30.67
N ILE A 327 -4.96 -6.02 -30.38
CA ILE A 327 -5.28 -7.40 -30.76
C ILE A 327 -5.47 -8.20 -29.46
N GLY A 328 -6.71 -8.41 -29.06
CA GLY A 328 -7.09 -8.97 -27.76
C GLY A 328 -6.71 -10.45 -27.54
N GLY A 329 -6.31 -11.18 -28.58
CA GLY A 329 -6.03 -12.61 -28.45
C GLY A 329 -7.23 -13.39 -27.89
N ARG A 330 -6.99 -14.58 -27.34
CA ARG A 330 -8.06 -15.54 -26.99
C ARG A 330 -8.64 -15.39 -25.59
N SER A 331 -7.98 -14.63 -24.70
CA SER A 331 -8.40 -14.46 -23.30
C SER A 331 -9.17 -13.15 -23.09
N VAL A 332 -9.00 -12.15 -23.96
CA VAL A 332 -9.68 -10.86 -23.82
C VAL A 332 -11.17 -10.95 -24.10
N THR A 333 -11.95 -10.55 -23.11
CA THR A 333 -13.41 -10.48 -23.14
C THR A 333 -13.94 -9.05 -23.15
N LEU A 334 -13.13 -8.06 -22.78
CA LEU A 334 -13.51 -6.64 -22.77
C LEU A 334 -12.36 -5.75 -23.24
N VAL A 335 -12.64 -4.86 -24.18
CA VAL A 335 -11.73 -3.78 -24.60
C VAL A 335 -12.42 -2.42 -24.44
N ARG A 336 -11.68 -1.45 -23.90
CA ARG A 336 -12.03 -0.03 -23.93
C ARG A 336 -10.85 0.74 -24.51
N SER A 337 -10.96 1.22 -25.75
CA SER A 337 -9.81 1.83 -26.44
C SER A 337 -9.65 3.33 -26.22
N GLY A 338 -10.71 4.03 -25.82
CA GLY A 338 -10.57 5.39 -25.27
C GLY A 338 -10.88 6.46 -26.30
N ALA A 339 -9.90 7.29 -26.67
CA ALA A 339 -10.16 8.38 -27.61
C ALA A 339 -9.03 8.52 -28.63
N GLY A 340 -9.36 8.73 -29.89
CA GLY A 340 -8.48 8.68 -31.04
C GLY A 340 -9.05 7.69 -32.05
N ASP A 341 -8.43 7.59 -33.23
CA ASP A 341 -8.89 6.66 -34.27
C ASP A 341 -8.29 5.27 -34.00
N ASP A 342 -9.04 4.41 -33.32
CA ASP A 342 -8.56 3.12 -32.81
C ASP A 342 -8.79 1.96 -33.80
N GLU A 343 -7.91 0.96 -33.82
CA GLU A 343 -8.08 -0.31 -34.52
C GLU A 343 -8.10 -1.47 -33.50
N VAL A 344 -9.28 -2.05 -33.26
CA VAL A 344 -9.47 -3.14 -32.28
C VAL A 344 -9.80 -4.44 -33.01
N THR A 345 -9.05 -5.49 -32.72
CA THR A 345 -9.30 -6.87 -33.17
C THR A 345 -9.58 -7.77 -31.97
N CYS A 346 -10.75 -8.42 -31.98
CA CYS A 346 -11.13 -9.41 -30.99
C CYS A 346 -11.23 -10.81 -31.61
N ASP A 347 -10.57 -11.80 -31.00
CA ASP A 347 -10.53 -13.18 -31.50
C ASP A 347 -11.60 -14.13 -30.91
N ILE A 348 -12.34 -13.65 -29.91
CA ILE A 348 -13.43 -14.39 -29.24
C ILE A 348 -14.67 -13.51 -29.06
N SER A 349 -15.70 -14.02 -28.39
CA SER A 349 -16.86 -13.21 -27.98
C SER A 349 -16.37 -12.16 -26.98
N CYS A 350 -16.10 -10.96 -27.48
CA CYS A 350 -15.66 -9.83 -26.70
C CYS A 350 -16.71 -8.73 -26.71
N THR A 351 -16.65 -7.90 -25.68
CA THR A 351 -17.34 -6.64 -25.61
C THR A 351 -16.36 -5.51 -25.91
N THR A 352 -16.67 -4.64 -26.85
CA THR A 352 -15.77 -3.52 -27.24
C THR A 352 -16.46 -2.19 -27.06
N TYR A 353 -15.77 -1.25 -26.42
CA TYR A 353 -16.11 0.16 -26.42
C TYR A 353 -14.96 0.90 -27.11
N ALA A 354 -15.17 1.35 -28.34
CA ALA A 354 -14.10 1.99 -29.10
C ALA A 354 -13.85 3.42 -28.58
N GLY A 355 -14.93 4.18 -28.40
CA GLY A 355 -14.89 5.45 -27.69
C GLY A 355 -14.99 6.61 -28.68
N ALA A 356 -14.15 7.63 -28.55
CA ALA A 356 -14.29 8.83 -29.39
C ALA A 356 -13.23 8.87 -30.49
N GLY A 357 -13.64 8.86 -31.76
CA GLY A 357 -12.73 8.82 -32.90
C GLY A 357 -13.40 8.14 -34.08
N ASN A 358 -12.68 7.96 -35.18
CA ASN A 358 -13.17 7.15 -36.29
C ASN A 358 -12.58 5.76 -36.18
N ASP A 359 -13.28 4.91 -35.44
CA ASP A 359 -12.74 3.65 -34.98
C ASP A 359 -12.99 2.51 -35.96
N ARG A 360 -12.14 1.51 -35.89
CA ARG A 360 -12.23 0.31 -36.70
C ARG A 360 -12.20 -0.92 -35.81
N VAL A 361 -13.36 -1.56 -35.66
CA VAL A 361 -13.49 -2.75 -34.82
C VAL A 361 -13.72 -3.98 -35.68
N PHE A 362 -12.81 -4.94 -35.57
CA PHE A 362 -12.85 -6.25 -36.18
C PHE A 362 -13.11 -7.32 -35.14
N ASN A 363 -14.36 -7.75 -35.04
CA ASN A 363 -14.68 -8.91 -34.23
C ASN A 363 -14.61 -10.15 -35.10
N SER A 364 -13.78 -11.12 -34.73
CA SER A 364 -13.72 -12.42 -35.41
C SER A 364 -14.35 -13.55 -34.58
N GLY A 365 -14.73 -13.25 -33.34
CA GLY A 365 -15.53 -14.13 -32.49
C GLY A 365 -17.02 -14.05 -32.78
N ALA A 366 -17.77 -15.00 -32.22
CA ALA A 366 -19.20 -15.10 -32.40
C ALA A 366 -20.00 -14.49 -31.26
N GLY A 367 -21.05 -13.73 -31.60
CA GLY A 367 -21.95 -13.15 -30.62
C GLY A 367 -21.27 -12.02 -29.85
N VAL A 368 -20.71 -11.05 -30.58
CA VAL A 368 -20.03 -9.90 -30.00
C VAL A 368 -20.98 -8.77 -29.68
N THR A 369 -20.53 -7.86 -28.82
CA THR A 369 -21.21 -6.58 -28.63
C THR A 369 -20.20 -5.45 -28.76
N THR A 370 -20.49 -4.49 -29.63
CA THR A 370 -19.58 -3.36 -29.89
C THR A 370 -20.34 -2.05 -29.86
N TRP A 371 -19.76 -1.08 -29.18
CA TRP A 371 -20.11 0.33 -29.25
C TRP A 371 -18.98 1.08 -29.94
N GLY A 372 -19.30 1.74 -31.06
CA GLY A 372 -18.40 2.65 -31.76
C GLY A 372 -18.14 3.88 -30.89
N GLY A 373 -19.18 4.70 -30.72
CA GLY A 373 -19.11 5.89 -29.88
C GLY A 373 -19.15 7.15 -30.75
N PRO A 374 -18.62 8.30 -30.30
CA PRO A 374 -18.60 9.49 -31.12
C PRO A 374 -17.55 9.45 -32.23
N GLY A 375 -17.99 9.43 -33.49
CA GLY A 375 -17.19 9.60 -34.69
C GLY A 375 -17.69 8.69 -35.81
N ASN A 376 -16.94 8.55 -36.92
CA ASN A 376 -17.41 7.76 -38.06
C ASN A 376 -16.78 6.37 -38.01
N ASP A 377 -17.51 5.42 -37.43
CA ASP A 377 -16.96 4.14 -37.05
C ASP A 377 -17.21 3.06 -38.10
N ARG A 378 -16.34 2.05 -38.06
CA ARG A 378 -16.41 0.91 -38.96
C ARG A 378 -16.32 -0.39 -38.17
N ILE A 379 -17.47 -1.03 -38.00
CA ILE A 379 -17.62 -2.17 -37.10
C ILE A 379 -18.00 -3.43 -37.89
N TYR A 380 -17.30 -4.52 -37.62
CA TYR A 380 -17.51 -5.83 -38.24
C TYR A 380 -17.85 -6.87 -37.15
N GLY A 381 -19.04 -7.48 -37.21
CA GLY A 381 -19.48 -8.59 -36.33
C GLY A 381 -18.94 -9.96 -36.77
N THR A 382 -18.96 -10.20 -38.08
CA THR A 382 -18.46 -11.40 -38.79
C THR A 382 -19.32 -12.66 -38.68
N GLY A 383 -19.41 -13.34 -37.55
CA GLY A 383 -20.14 -14.60 -37.53
C GLY A 383 -20.61 -15.01 -36.17
N GLY A 384 -21.91 -15.19 -36.01
CA GLY A 384 -22.60 -15.33 -34.73
C GLY A 384 -23.74 -14.30 -34.67
N ASP A 385 -24.53 -14.31 -33.61
CA ASP A 385 -25.62 -13.33 -33.47
C ASP A 385 -25.08 -12.07 -32.79
N ASP A 386 -24.67 -11.09 -33.58
CA ASP A 386 -23.91 -9.94 -33.10
C ASP A 386 -24.81 -8.73 -32.76
N THR A 387 -24.32 -7.84 -31.90
CA THR A 387 -24.99 -6.58 -31.57
C THR A 387 -24.04 -5.40 -31.71
N LEU A 388 -24.28 -4.54 -32.71
CA LEU A 388 -23.38 -3.46 -33.11
C LEU A 388 -24.11 -2.11 -32.97
N TYR A 389 -23.47 -1.17 -32.29
CA TYR A 389 -23.93 0.21 -32.11
C TYR A 389 -22.92 1.16 -32.74
N GLY A 390 -23.35 2.00 -33.69
CA GLY A 390 -22.56 3.10 -34.25
C GLY A 390 -22.44 4.24 -33.25
N GLU A 391 -23.59 4.73 -32.76
CA GLU A 391 -23.72 5.90 -31.88
C GLU A 391 -23.73 7.24 -32.63
N ASP A 392 -22.79 8.15 -32.36
CA ASP A 392 -22.83 9.51 -32.88
C ASP A 392 -21.87 9.64 -34.09
N GLY A 393 -22.38 9.66 -35.32
CA GLY A 393 -21.58 9.89 -36.52
C GLY A 393 -22.14 9.17 -37.74
N ASN A 394 -21.37 9.13 -38.83
CA ASN A 394 -21.79 8.43 -40.05
C ASN A 394 -21.13 7.05 -40.12
N ASP A 395 -21.80 6.06 -39.56
CA ASP A 395 -21.20 4.78 -39.24
C ASP A 395 -21.39 3.74 -40.34
N ILE A 396 -20.52 2.73 -40.33
CA ILE A 396 -20.61 1.58 -41.22
C ILE A 396 -20.55 0.29 -40.41
N LEU A 397 -21.69 -0.40 -40.39
CA LEU A 397 -21.91 -1.60 -39.58
C LEU A 397 -22.08 -2.84 -40.47
N TYR A 398 -21.35 -3.91 -40.17
CA TYR A 398 -21.38 -5.18 -40.91
C TYR A 398 -21.75 -6.35 -39.98
N GLY A 399 -22.96 -6.89 -40.10
CA GLY A 399 -23.42 -8.07 -39.35
C GLY A 399 -22.72 -9.36 -39.80
N HIS A 400 -22.82 -9.66 -41.10
CA HIS A 400 -22.26 -10.85 -41.76
C HIS A 400 -23.08 -12.14 -41.54
N GLN A 401 -22.61 -13.13 -40.78
CA GLN A 401 -23.35 -14.39 -40.60
C GLN A 401 -24.05 -14.41 -39.26
N GLY A 402 -25.37 -14.63 -39.22
CA GLY A 402 -26.07 -14.80 -37.94
C GLY A 402 -27.37 -14.03 -37.89
N VAL A 403 -27.96 -13.90 -36.71
CA VAL A 403 -29.13 -13.04 -36.49
C VAL A 403 -28.67 -11.78 -35.78
N ASP A 404 -28.33 -10.78 -36.58
CA ASP A 404 -27.62 -9.60 -36.07
C ASP A 404 -28.56 -8.46 -35.67
N ARG A 405 -28.07 -7.59 -34.80
CA ARG A 405 -28.71 -6.32 -34.42
C ARG A 405 -27.76 -5.18 -34.67
N LEU A 406 -28.07 -4.34 -35.65
CA LEU A 406 -27.27 -3.19 -36.05
C LEU A 406 -28.06 -1.92 -35.78
N TYR A 407 -27.47 -1.01 -35.00
CA TYR A 407 -28.06 0.27 -34.60
C TYR A 407 -27.11 1.40 -35.02
N GLY A 408 -27.51 2.22 -35.99
CA GLY A 408 -26.74 3.39 -36.45
C GLY A 408 -26.76 4.52 -35.40
N ALA A 409 -27.97 4.93 -35.02
CA ALA A 409 -28.26 5.99 -34.05
C ALA A 409 -28.24 7.40 -34.65
N ALA A 410 -27.20 8.21 -34.50
CA ALA A 410 -27.22 9.62 -34.92
C ALA A 410 -26.24 9.90 -36.07
N GLY A 411 -26.75 9.97 -37.29
CA GLY A 411 -26.00 10.43 -38.46
C GLY A 411 -26.45 9.72 -39.73
N ASP A 412 -25.68 9.83 -40.80
CA ASP A 412 -26.00 9.20 -42.08
C ASP A 412 -25.31 7.82 -42.18
N ASP A 413 -25.95 6.79 -41.62
CA ASP A 413 -25.36 5.48 -41.40
C ASP A 413 -25.55 4.50 -42.56
N THR A 414 -24.63 3.54 -42.67
CA THR A 414 -24.71 2.44 -43.63
C THR A 414 -24.63 1.08 -42.92
N LEU A 415 -25.74 0.33 -42.96
CA LEU A 415 -25.89 -0.94 -42.25
C LEU A 415 -26.02 -2.10 -43.24
N TYR A 416 -25.15 -3.11 -43.10
CA TYR A 416 -25.17 -4.33 -43.91
C TYR A 416 -25.47 -5.54 -43.03
N GLY A 417 -26.68 -6.13 -43.17
CA GLY A 417 -27.06 -7.35 -42.43
C GLY A 417 -26.32 -8.59 -42.94
N TRP A 418 -26.38 -8.82 -44.26
CA TRP A 418 -25.92 -10.06 -44.92
C TRP A 418 -26.80 -11.28 -44.58
N ASP A 419 -26.22 -12.39 -44.12
CA ASP A 419 -26.86 -13.71 -44.03
C ASP A 419 -27.59 -13.86 -42.68
N GLY A 420 -28.91 -13.85 -42.72
CA GLY A 420 -29.77 -14.20 -41.57
C GLY A 420 -30.94 -13.25 -41.38
N ASP A 421 -31.66 -13.41 -40.27
CA ASP A 421 -32.87 -12.63 -39.98
C ASP A 421 -32.53 -11.34 -39.20
N ASP A 422 -31.81 -10.42 -39.84
CA ASP A 422 -31.21 -9.27 -39.16
C ASP A 422 -32.19 -8.14 -38.81
N LEU A 423 -31.89 -7.46 -37.70
CA LEU A 423 -32.49 -6.20 -37.31
C LEU A 423 -31.53 -5.05 -37.68
N LEU A 424 -31.95 -4.22 -38.65
CA LEU A 424 -31.24 -2.98 -39.01
C LEU A 424 -32.08 -1.76 -38.61
N ASP A 425 -31.56 -0.95 -37.70
CA ASP A 425 -32.13 0.32 -37.27
C ASP A 425 -31.13 1.45 -37.52
N GLY A 426 -31.42 2.31 -38.51
CA GLY A 426 -30.53 3.42 -38.84
C GLY A 426 -30.62 4.60 -37.86
N GLY A 427 -31.69 4.72 -37.06
CA GLY A 427 -31.87 5.90 -36.21
C GLY A 427 -32.21 7.19 -36.96
N GLU A 428 -31.66 8.31 -36.48
CA GLU A 428 -31.77 9.66 -37.09
C GLU A 428 -30.92 9.74 -38.38
N GLY A 429 -31.13 10.76 -39.22
CA GLY A 429 -30.35 10.97 -40.46
C GLY A 429 -30.79 10.21 -41.71
N ASP A 430 -30.02 10.37 -42.80
CA ASP A 430 -30.27 9.80 -44.14
C ASP A 430 -29.56 8.46 -44.32
N ASN A 431 -30.18 7.40 -43.78
CA ASN A 431 -29.59 6.07 -43.63
C ASN A 431 -29.68 5.16 -44.87
N THR A 432 -28.65 4.33 -45.07
CA THR A 432 -28.58 3.25 -46.08
C THR A 432 -28.64 1.88 -45.41
N LEU A 433 -29.73 1.14 -45.62
CA LEU A 433 -29.92 -0.20 -45.05
C LEU A 433 -29.86 -1.27 -46.16
N VAL A 434 -28.89 -2.18 -46.08
CA VAL A 434 -28.66 -3.26 -47.06
C VAL A 434 -29.01 -4.60 -46.43
N ARG A 435 -30.09 -5.22 -46.93
CA ARG A 435 -30.57 -6.55 -46.54
C ARG A 435 -30.34 -7.54 -47.70
N SER A 436 -29.99 -8.79 -47.40
CA SER A 436 -29.83 -9.84 -48.42
C SER A 436 -31.11 -10.62 -48.70
#